data_AF-A0A5S3YZA5-F1
#
_entry.id   AF-A0A5S3YZA5-F1
#
_cell.length_a   1.000
_cell.length_b   1.000
_cell.length_c   1.000
_cell.angle_alpha   90.00
_cell.angle_beta   90.00
_cell.angle_gamma   90.00
#
_symmetry.space_group_name_H-M   'P 1'
#
loop_
_entity.id
_entity.type
_entity.pdbx_description
1 polymer ?
#
loop_
_entity_poly.entity_id
_entity_poly.type
_entity_poly.pdbx_seq_one_letter_code
_entity_poly.pdbx_strand_id
1 'polypeptide(L)'
;VVVSAASVQLRPLQQANKIEDVQRNILAAAGFNDVTDVKATFGTNIESRVINMKTGDFVDVDPMSFDFEMTKFDDTRSIALSKADDIAGVQRMTNN
;
A
#
# COMPACT_ATOMS: atom_id res chain seq x y z
N VAL A 1 28.21 -15.34 6.84
CA VAL A 1 26.88 -14.71 6.73
C VAL A 1 26.53 -14.11 8.08
N VAL A 2 26.74 -12.80 8.26
CA VAL A 2 26.55 -12.07 9.53
C VAL A 2 25.32 -11.17 9.36
N VAL A 3 24.13 -11.77 9.38
CA VAL A 3 22.85 -11.03 9.16
C VAL A 3 21.83 -11.33 10.26
N SER A 4 22.31 -11.69 11.45
CA SER A 4 21.41 -12.26 12.48
C SER A 4 21.03 -11.26 13.59
N ALA A 5 21.86 -10.25 13.87
CA ALA A 5 21.65 -9.35 15.03
C ALA A 5 21.13 -7.94 14.65
N ALA A 6 21.74 -7.26 13.67
CA ALA A 6 21.31 -5.92 13.25
C ALA A 6 19.91 -5.91 12.59
N SER A 7 19.55 -7.03 11.96
CA SER A 7 18.33 -7.21 11.19
C SER A 7 17.07 -7.11 12.05
N VAL A 8 17.10 -7.54 13.31
CA VAL A 8 15.90 -7.51 14.17
C VAL A 8 15.67 -6.12 14.75
N GLN A 9 16.73 -5.36 14.99
CA GLN A 9 16.66 -4.07 15.68
C GLN A 9 16.41 -2.89 14.75
N LEU A 10 16.86 -2.96 13.49
CA LEU A 10 16.62 -1.93 12.47
C LEU A 10 15.30 -2.12 11.70
N ARG A 11 14.73 -3.33 11.70
CA ARG A 11 13.45 -3.65 11.05
C ARG A 11 12.29 -2.72 11.48
N PRO A 12 12.11 -2.42 12.78
CA PRO A 12 11.04 -1.52 13.23
C PRO A 12 11.20 -0.07 12.73
N LEU A 13 12.43 0.45 12.74
CA LEU A 13 12.74 1.80 12.23
C LEU A 13 12.51 1.89 10.72
N GLN A 14 12.90 0.85 9.98
CA GLN A 14 12.66 0.78 8.54
C GLN A 14 11.16 0.74 8.21
N GLN A 15 10.35 0.03 8.99
CA GLN A 15 8.89 0.01 8.82
C GLN A 15 8.27 1.38 9.09
N ALA A 16 8.67 2.05 10.17
CA ALA A 16 8.18 3.39 10.50
C ALA A 16 8.51 4.40 9.39
N ASN A 17 9.75 4.41 8.90
CA ASN A 17 10.17 5.29 7.82
C ASN A 17 9.47 4.95 6.50
N LYS A 18 9.21 3.67 6.20
CA LYS A 18 8.47 3.26 4.99
C LYS A 18 7.04 3.78 5.02
N ILE A 19 6.37 3.72 6.17
CA ILE A 19 5.01 4.26 6.34
C ILE A 19 5.00 5.77 6.12
N GLU A 20 5.96 6.49 6.73
CA GLU A 20 6.07 7.94 6.57
C GLU A 20 6.35 8.34 5.12
N ASP A 21 7.24 7.62 4.43
CA ASP A 21 7.55 7.88 3.02
C ASP A 21 6.32 7.63 2.12
N VAL A 22 5.56 6.56 2.36
CA VAL A 22 4.30 6.31 1.64
C VAL A 22 3.29 7.43 1.88
N GLN A 23 3.10 7.86 3.13
CA GLN A 23 2.18 8.96 3.45
C GLN A 23 2.63 10.27 2.79
N ARG A 24 3.93 10.55 2.77
CA ARG A 24 4.51 11.72 2.11
C ARG A 24 4.28 11.68 0.60
N ASN A 25 4.46 10.52 -0.04
CA ASN A 25 4.20 10.35 -1.46
C ASN A 25 2.72 10.51 -1.81
N ILE A 26 1.80 10.02 -0.96
CA ILE A 26 0.36 10.24 -1.12
C ILE A 26 0.02 11.73 -1.00
N LEU A 27 0.57 12.43 0.00
CA LEU A 27 0.37 13.87 0.17
C LEU A 27 0.91 14.67 -1.01
N ALA A 28 2.09 14.31 -1.52
CA ALA A 28 2.68 14.93 -2.70
C ALA A 28 1.82 14.71 -3.95
N ALA A 29 1.28 13.51 -4.16
CA ALA A 29 0.34 13.21 -5.25
C ALA A 29 -0.98 13.99 -5.13
N ALA A 30 -1.42 14.29 -3.91
CA ALA A 30 -2.57 15.16 -3.63
C ALA A 30 -2.25 16.67 -3.73
N GLY A 31 -1.00 17.05 -4.03
CA GLY A 31 -0.57 18.44 -4.21
C GLY A 31 -0.10 19.15 -2.93
N PHE A 32 0.02 18.44 -1.81
CA PHE A 32 0.60 18.98 -0.58
C PHE A 32 2.14 18.87 -0.64
N ASN A 33 2.80 19.99 -0.96
CA ASN A 33 4.26 20.10 -0.94
C ASN A 33 4.74 20.69 0.40
N ASP A 34 5.92 20.27 0.87
CA ASP A 34 6.57 20.73 2.11
C ASP A 34 5.73 20.59 3.39
N VAL A 35 5.15 19.42 3.58
CA VAL A 35 4.43 19.07 4.81
C VAL A 35 5.40 18.79 5.96
N THR A 36 5.39 19.63 6.99
CA THR A 36 6.22 19.47 8.19
C THR A 36 5.77 18.31 9.09
N ASP A 37 4.45 18.08 9.16
CA ASP A 37 3.85 16.96 9.90
C ASP A 37 2.99 16.10 8.96
N VAL A 38 3.66 15.09 8.38
CA VAL A 38 3.07 14.15 7.41
C VAL A 38 1.89 13.39 8.02
N LYS A 39 2.00 12.94 9.28
CA LYS A 39 0.96 12.15 9.94
C LYS A 39 -0.29 12.98 10.21
N ALA A 40 -0.14 14.18 10.77
CA ALA A 40 -1.29 15.03 11.08
C ALA A 40 -2.01 15.48 9.81
N THR A 41 -1.24 15.85 8.77
CA THR A 41 -1.80 16.31 7.49
C THR A 41 -2.50 15.18 6.76
N PHE A 42 -1.91 13.97 6.75
CA PHE A 42 -2.53 12.78 6.20
C PHE A 42 -3.85 12.47 6.90
N GLY A 43 -3.87 12.41 8.24
CA GLY A 43 -5.08 12.08 8.99
C GLY A 43 -6.21 13.11 8.89
N THR A 44 -5.89 14.37 8.58
CA THR A 44 -6.90 15.45 8.46
C THR A 44 -7.43 15.61 7.05
N ASN A 45 -6.59 15.40 6.02
CA ASN A 45 -6.91 15.76 4.63
C ASN A 45 -7.04 14.55 3.71
N ILE A 46 -6.62 13.36 4.14
CA ILE A 46 -6.69 12.14 3.33
C ILE A 46 -7.66 11.17 3.97
N GLU A 47 -8.73 10.85 3.24
CA GLU A 47 -9.65 9.78 3.60
C GLU A 47 -9.29 8.52 2.81
N SER A 48 -8.76 7.51 3.51
CA SER A 48 -8.48 6.22 2.90
C SER A 48 -9.79 5.47 2.64
N ARG A 49 -9.99 4.96 1.43
CA ARG A 49 -11.13 4.11 1.06
C ARG A 49 -10.67 2.90 0.30
N VAL A 50 -11.29 1.75 0.56
CA VAL A 50 -11.03 0.52 -0.19
C VAL A 50 -12.06 0.44 -1.33
N ILE A 51 -11.58 0.13 -2.53
CA ILE A 51 -12.43 -0.05 -3.72
C ILE A 51 -12.27 -1.47 -4.27
N ASN A 52 -13.34 -1.98 -4.85
CA ASN A 52 -13.31 -3.22 -5.61
C ASN A 52 -12.76 -2.95 -7.02
N MET A 53 -11.66 -3.61 -7.39
CA MET A 53 -11.02 -3.41 -8.69
C MET A 53 -11.86 -3.93 -9.88
N LYS A 54 -12.85 -4.81 -9.65
CA LYS A 54 -13.78 -5.27 -10.70
C LYS A 54 -14.99 -4.37 -10.88
N THR A 55 -15.64 -3.98 -9.78
CA THR A 55 -16.92 -3.27 -9.85
C THR A 55 -16.77 -1.76 -9.75
N GLY A 56 -15.67 -1.28 -9.16
CA GLY A 56 -15.46 0.13 -8.84
C GLY A 56 -16.22 0.59 -7.59
N ASP A 57 -16.93 -0.32 -6.91
CA ASP A 57 -17.68 0.01 -5.71
C ASP A 57 -16.76 0.17 -4.49
N PHE A 58 -17.15 1.06 -3.58
CA PHE A 58 -16.51 1.18 -2.28
C PHE A 58 -16.84 -0.05 -1.42
N VAL A 59 -15.82 -0.61 -0.78
CA VAL A 59 -15.96 -1.72 0.16
C VAL A 59 -15.73 -1.19 1.56
N ASP A 60 -16.64 -1.51 2.48
CA ASP A 60 -16.57 -1.10 3.88
C ASP A 60 -15.60 -2.00 4.66
N VAL A 61 -14.30 -1.85 4.36
CA VAL A 61 -13.21 -2.54 5.03
C VAL A 61 -12.26 -1.49 5.58
N ASP A 62 -11.69 -1.73 6.77
CA ASP A 62 -10.72 -0.82 7.36
C ASP A 62 -9.48 -0.70 6.43
N PRO A 63 -9.26 0.48 5.82
CA PRO A 63 -8.15 0.69 4.90
C PRO A 63 -6.79 0.54 5.57
N MET A 64 -6.71 0.75 6.88
CA MET A 64 -5.46 0.62 7.65
C MET A 64 -5.08 -0.82 7.91
N SER A 65 -6.06 -1.73 7.89
CA SER A 65 -5.84 -3.18 8.04
C SER A 65 -5.62 -3.90 6.72
N PHE A 66 -5.94 -3.25 5.60
CA PHE A 66 -5.96 -3.86 4.28
C PHE A 66 -4.57 -3.84 3.64
N ASP A 67 -3.93 -5.00 3.58
CA ASP A 67 -2.63 -5.18 2.91
C ASP A 67 -2.84 -5.61 1.45
N PHE A 68 -2.75 -4.62 0.54
CA PHE A 68 -2.84 -4.84 -0.90
C PHE A 68 -1.66 -5.65 -1.47
N GLU A 69 -0.47 -5.59 -0.85
CA GLU A 69 0.67 -6.39 -1.32
C GLU A 69 0.49 -7.87 -1.02
N MET A 70 -0.21 -8.20 0.08
CA MET A 70 -0.48 -9.57 0.48
C MET A 70 -1.66 -10.20 -0.27
N THR A 71 -2.66 -9.40 -0.66
CA THR A 71 -3.84 -9.89 -1.40
C THR A 71 -3.49 -10.46 -2.77
N LYS A 72 -2.41 -10.00 -3.41
CA LYS A 72 -1.95 -10.53 -4.72
C LYS A 72 -1.50 -11.99 -4.65
N PHE A 73 -1.10 -12.47 -3.46
CA PHE A 73 -0.65 -13.85 -3.24
C PHE A 73 -1.78 -14.78 -2.82
N ASP A 74 -2.98 -14.24 -2.57
CA ASP A 74 -4.16 -15.00 -2.20
C ASP A 74 -4.96 -15.37 -3.46
N ASP A 75 -5.03 -16.66 -3.78
CA ASP A 75 -5.76 -17.16 -4.96
C ASP A 75 -7.25 -16.84 -4.94
N THR A 76 -7.83 -16.54 -3.79
CA THR A 76 -9.26 -16.18 -3.67
C THR A 76 -9.52 -14.69 -3.90
N ARG A 77 -8.50 -13.84 -3.68
CA ARG A 77 -8.60 -12.38 -3.75
C ARG A 77 -7.81 -11.76 -4.90
N SER A 78 -7.15 -12.59 -5.71
CA SER A 78 -6.41 -12.17 -6.89
C SER A 78 -6.70 -13.04 -8.10
N ILE A 79 -6.50 -12.48 -9.29
CA ILE A 79 -6.62 -13.18 -10.56
C ILE A 79 -5.26 -13.23 -11.25
N ALA A 80 -4.92 -14.37 -11.84
CA ALA A 80 -3.75 -14.47 -12.72
C ALA A 80 -4.08 -13.80 -14.06
N LEU A 81 -3.23 -12.86 -14.47
CA LEU A 81 -3.38 -12.17 -15.74
C LEU A 81 -2.75 -12.97 -16.87
N SER A 82 -3.37 -12.95 -18.04
CA SER A 82 -2.75 -13.48 -19.25
C SER A 82 -1.62 -12.54 -19.70
N LYS A 83 -0.66 -13.03 -20.50
CA LYS A 83 0.42 -12.18 -21.04
C LYS A 83 -0.10 -11.01 -21.90
N ALA A 84 -1.30 -11.13 -22.46
CA ALA A 84 -1.92 -10.06 -23.25
C ALA A 84 -2.48 -8.95 -22.36
N ASP A 85 -2.97 -9.31 -21.18
CA ASP A 85 -3.58 -8.36 -20.22
C ASP A 85 -2.53 -7.79 -19.24
N ASP A 86 -1.39 -8.48 -19.09
CA ASP A 86 -0.29 -8.08 -18.21
C ASP A 86 0.67 -7.08 -18.87
N ILE A 87 0.16 -5.90 -19.22
CA ILE A 87 0.95 -4.81 -19.81
C ILE A 87 2.02 -4.31 -18.83
N ALA A 88 1.73 -4.36 -17.52
CA ALA A 88 2.59 -3.85 -16.46
C ALA A 88 3.58 -4.89 -15.89
N GLY A 89 3.52 -6.16 -16.32
CA GLY A 89 4.38 -7.23 -15.82
C GLY A 89 4.13 -7.62 -14.37
N VAL A 90 2.92 -7.37 -13.85
CA VAL A 90 2.53 -7.62 -12.47
C VAL A 90 2.08 -9.06 -12.21
N GLN A 91 1.86 -9.86 -13.26
CA GLN A 91 1.46 -11.27 -13.28
C GLN A 91 0.07 -11.57 -12.66
N ARG A 92 -0.26 -10.94 -11.54
CA ARG A 92 -1.50 -11.10 -10.80
C ARG A 92 -2.08 -9.74 -10.44
N MET A 93 -3.40 -9.63 -10.52
CA MET A 93 -4.15 -8.44 -10.12
C MET A 93 -5.01 -8.76 -8.90
N THR A 94 -4.89 -7.96 -7.85
CA THR A 94 -5.78 -8.00 -6.69
C THR A 94 -7.15 -7.49 -7.06
N ASN A 95 -8.18 -8.15 -6.54
CA ASN A 95 -9.55 -7.81 -6.80
C ASN A 95 -10.21 -7.07 -5.63
N ASN A 96 -10.09 -7.66 -4.43
CA ASN A 96 -10.81 -7.29 -3.22
C ASN A 96 -9.95 -7.52 -1.97
#